data_AF-A0A925B367-F1
#
_entry.id   AF-A0A925B367-F1
#
_cell.length_a   1.000
_cell.length_b   1.000
_cell.length_c   1.000
_cell.angle_alpha   90.00
_cell.angle_beta   90.00
_cell.angle_gamma   90.00
#
_symmetry.space_group_name_H-M   'P 1'
#
loop_
_entity.id
_entity.type
_entity.pdbx_description
1 polymer ?
#
loop_
_entity_poly.entity_id
_entity_poly.type
_entity_poly.pdbx_seq_one_letter_code
_entity_poly.pdbx_strand_id
1 'polypeptide(L)'
;MKKLLFTTTFLLLITTFADAQPKQSKITDYFDKNSQITVLSQTGDDRIQEDVSPDGKYASFVRGNNLFVTEIATGKTVQLTKDGDENHFNGVLDWVYEEELYGRGNRRGYFWSPDSSAIAFLHFDESPVPKFTVVNHISETERLSGQTIENTSYPKSGDKNPIVTLGIADVKSGSVTFVDTTNYNPEDFIIARVGWSGDSKRVLFQAQNREQ
;
A
#
# COMPACT_ATOMS: atom_id res chain seq x y z
N MET A 1 -30.55 28.21 21.07
CA MET A 1 -29.47 27.82 20.14
C MET A 1 -28.98 26.43 20.53
N LYS A 2 -29.25 25.40 19.72
CA LYS A 2 -28.78 24.02 19.97
C LYS A 2 -27.29 23.95 19.57
N LYS A 3 -26.40 23.64 20.52
CA LYS A 3 -25.02 23.26 20.22
C LYS A 3 -25.05 21.87 19.59
N LEU A 4 -24.72 21.79 18.30
CA LEU A 4 -24.40 20.53 17.64
C LEU A 4 -23.01 20.11 18.15
N LEU A 5 -22.97 19.04 18.94
CA LEU A 5 -21.73 18.35 19.30
C LEU A 5 -21.47 17.33 18.18
N PHE A 6 -20.45 17.58 17.36
CA PHE A 6 -19.89 16.56 16.48
C PHE A 6 -18.92 15.72 17.32
N THR A 7 -19.35 14.52 17.72
CA THR A 7 -18.42 13.48 18.20
C THR A 7 -17.82 12.79 16.99
N THR A 8 -16.61 13.19 16.61
CA THR A 8 -15.78 12.44 15.67
C THR A 8 -15.12 11.30 16.46
N THR A 9 -15.67 10.09 16.36
CA THR A 9 -15.07 8.89 16.94
C THR A 9 -13.98 8.37 15.99
N PHE A 10 -12.73 8.31 16.46
CA PHE A 10 -11.60 7.77 15.72
C PHE A 10 -11.58 6.24 15.80
N LEU A 11 -11.34 5.56 14.67
CA LEU A 11 -10.98 4.15 14.65
C LEU A 11 -9.47 4.05 14.90
N LEU A 12 -9.05 3.25 15.87
CA LEU A 12 -7.63 3.08 16.22
C LEU A 12 -7.15 1.72 15.68
N LEU A 13 -6.12 1.74 14.83
CA LEU A 13 -5.36 0.55 14.50
C LEU A 13 -4.31 0.35 15.60
N ILE A 14 -4.39 -0.72 16.38
CA ILE A 14 -3.33 -1.07 17.33
C ILE A 14 -2.59 -2.29 16.79
N THR A 15 -1.33 -2.10 16.43
CA THR A 15 -0.40 -3.21 16.29
C THR A 15 0.19 -3.48 17.68
N THR A 16 -0.12 -4.63 18.26
CA THR A 16 0.52 -5.08 19.50
C THR A 16 1.74 -5.94 19.17
N PHE A 17 2.87 -5.61 19.78
CA PHE A 17 4.07 -6.46 19.75
C PHE A 17 4.07 -7.29 21.03
N ALA A 18 4.02 -8.62 20.93
CA ALA A 18 4.29 -9.50 22.05
C ALA A 18 5.82 -9.61 22.21
N ASP A 19 6.32 -9.32 23.41
CA ASP A 19 7.74 -9.30 23.70
C ASP A 19 8.35 -10.72 23.75
N ALA A 20 9.63 -10.81 23.35
CA ALA A 20 10.56 -11.96 23.29
C ALA A 20 10.63 -12.86 22.00
N GLN A 21 11.74 -12.65 21.24
CA GLN A 21 12.42 -13.54 20.25
C GLN A 21 12.04 -13.44 18.73
N PRO A 22 12.98 -13.72 17.79
CA PRO A 22 13.33 -12.88 16.63
C PRO A 22 12.47 -13.06 15.36
N LYS A 23 11.23 -13.51 15.50
CA LYS A 23 10.22 -13.38 14.45
C LYS A 23 9.08 -12.57 15.03
N GLN A 24 9.11 -11.26 14.80
CA GLN A 24 8.05 -10.35 15.21
C GLN A 24 6.70 -10.86 14.71
N SER A 25 5.90 -11.40 15.64
CA SER A 25 4.51 -11.72 15.37
C SER A 25 3.71 -10.43 15.36
N LYS A 26 3.29 -9.97 14.18
CA LYS A 26 2.39 -8.82 14.06
C LYS A 26 0.95 -9.32 14.13
N ILE A 27 0.24 -8.97 15.20
CA ILE A 27 -1.21 -9.14 15.29
C ILE A 27 -1.83 -7.78 14.98
N THR A 28 -2.78 -7.77 14.05
CA THR A 28 -3.51 -6.55 13.68
C THR A 28 -4.92 -6.62 14.22
N ASP A 29 -5.14 -5.85 15.28
CA ASP A 29 -6.43 -5.69 15.94
C ASP A 29 -7.15 -4.47 15.39
N TYR A 30 -8.39 -4.67 14.94
CA TYR A 30 -9.27 -3.59 14.51
C TYR A 30 -10.35 -3.37 15.56
N PHE A 31 -10.45 -2.15 16.06
CA PHE A 31 -11.55 -1.75 16.95
C PHE A 31 -12.68 -1.26 16.07
N ASP A 32 -13.89 -1.78 16.26
CA ASP A 32 -15.07 -1.19 15.64
C ASP A 32 -15.50 0.12 16.37
N LYS A 33 -16.55 0.78 15.87
CA LYS A 33 -17.09 2.02 16.45
C LYS A 33 -17.65 1.83 17.88
N ASN A 34 -17.83 0.59 18.31
CA ASN A 34 -18.33 0.20 19.63
C ASN A 34 -17.20 -0.31 20.55
N SER A 35 -15.93 -0.12 20.15
CA SER A 35 -14.75 -0.63 20.88
C SER A 35 -14.67 -2.16 20.96
N GLN A 36 -15.36 -2.90 20.09
CA GLN A 36 -15.16 -4.33 19.96
C GLN A 36 -13.92 -4.61 19.12
N ILE A 37 -13.07 -5.51 19.61
CA ILE A 37 -11.86 -5.95 18.93
C ILE A 37 -12.22 -7.07 17.95
N THR A 38 -11.91 -6.85 16.68
CA THR A 38 -11.90 -7.90 15.65
C THR A 38 -10.46 -8.17 15.24
N VAL A 39 -9.99 -9.38 15.53
CA VAL A 39 -8.66 -9.86 15.11
C VAL A 39 -8.77 -10.35 13.67
N LEU A 40 -8.10 -9.70 12.72
CA LEU A 40 -8.17 -10.06 11.30
C LEU A 40 -6.94 -10.82 10.79
N SER A 41 -5.84 -10.82 11.52
CA SER A 41 -4.61 -11.53 11.18
C SER A 41 -4.07 -12.30 12.39
N GLN A 42 -3.37 -13.39 12.10
CA GLN A 42 -2.61 -14.15 13.10
C GLN A 42 -1.12 -14.08 12.75
N THR A 43 -0.28 -14.42 13.72
CA THR A 43 1.18 -14.54 13.55
C THR A 43 1.54 -15.33 12.28
N GLY A 44 2.34 -14.72 11.41
CA GLY A 44 2.80 -15.32 10.15
C GLY A 44 2.02 -14.90 8.90
N ASP A 45 1.06 -13.98 9.02
CA ASP A 45 0.47 -13.32 7.85
C ASP A 45 1.36 -12.13 7.45
N ASP A 46 2.02 -12.25 6.28
CA ASP A 46 2.94 -11.24 5.73
C ASP A 46 2.19 -10.02 5.16
N ARG A 47 1.31 -9.42 5.98
CA ARG A 47 0.52 -8.24 5.62
C ARG A 47 1.33 -6.97 5.87
N ILE A 48 1.33 -6.10 4.87
CA ILE A 48 1.93 -4.77 4.94
C ILE A 48 0.93 -3.72 4.48
N GLN A 49 1.24 -2.45 4.78
CA GLN A 49 0.45 -1.29 4.35
C GLN A 49 -1.04 -1.40 4.71
N GLU A 50 -1.36 -1.88 5.92
CA GLU A 50 -2.74 -2.04 6.38
C GLU A 50 -3.44 -0.69 6.55
N ASP A 51 -4.73 -0.62 6.23
CA ASP A 51 -5.57 0.56 6.41
C ASP A 51 -7.03 0.19 6.68
N VAL A 52 -7.82 1.15 7.14
CA VAL A 52 -9.27 0.99 7.31
C VAL A 52 -10.03 1.94 6.41
N SER A 53 -11.04 1.41 5.75
CA SER A 53 -12.02 2.19 5.00
C SER A 53 -12.67 3.30 5.86
N PRO A 54 -13.02 4.46 5.27
CA PRO A 54 -13.58 5.60 6.01
C PRO A 54 -14.82 5.30 6.86
N ASP A 55 -15.68 4.38 6.41
CA ASP A 55 -16.86 3.96 7.14
C ASP A 55 -16.59 2.85 8.19
N GLY A 56 -15.38 2.34 8.26
CA GLY A 56 -14.92 1.35 9.23
C GLY A 56 -15.42 -0.07 9.01
N LYS A 57 -15.93 -0.40 7.81
CA LYS A 57 -16.48 -1.75 7.53
C LYS A 57 -15.48 -2.70 6.89
N TYR A 58 -14.43 -2.15 6.29
CA TYR A 58 -13.42 -2.90 5.55
C TYR A 58 -12.02 -2.55 6.04
N ALA A 59 -11.17 -3.56 6.11
CA ALA A 59 -9.72 -3.42 6.28
C ALA A 59 -9.03 -3.78 4.96
N SER A 60 -8.10 -2.96 4.49
CA SER A 60 -7.25 -3.26 3.33
C SER A 60 -5.84 -3.61 3.78
N PHE A 61 -5.16 -4.41 2.98
CA PHE A 61 -3.75 -4.73 3.18
C PHE A 61 -3.10 -5.19 1.88
N VAL A 62 -1.77 -5.17 1.85
CA VAL A 62 -0.98 -5.75 0.76
C VAL A 62 -0.30 -7.02 1.28
N ARG A 63 -0.30 -8.08 0.47
CA ARG A 63 0.41 -9.34 0.74
C ARG A 63 0.94 -9.92 -0.55
N GLY A 64 2.23 -10.28 -0.60
CA GLY A 64 2.87 -10.74 -1.83
C GLY A 64 2.64 -9.77 -3.00
N ASN A 65 2.79 -8.46 -2.71
CA ASN A 65 2.60 -7.36 -3.65
C ASN A 65 1.24 -7.29 -4.34
N ASN A 66 0.22 -7.92 -3.75
CA ASN A 66 -1.17 -7.86 -4.17
C ASN A 66 -2.05 -7.18 -3.12
N LEU A 67 -3.05 -6.43 -3.57
CA LEU A 67 -4.00 -5.71 -2.73
C LEU A 67 -5.18 -6.62 -2.35
N PHE A 68 -5.53 -6.59 -1.07
CA PHE A 68 -6.64 -7.36 -0.48
C PHE A 68 -7.55 -6.44 0.33
N VAL A 69 -8.81 -6.85 0.46
CA VAL A 69 -9.79 -6.24 1.35
C VAL A 69 -10.51 -7.31 2.15
N THR A 70 -10.64 -7.10 3.46
CA THR A 70 -11.43 -7.92 4.39
C THR A 70 -12.61 -7.13 4.89
N GLU A 71 -13.82 -7.68 4.75
CA GLU A 71 -15.00 -7.19 5.45
C GLU A 71 -14.88 -7.52 6.94
N ILE A 72 -14.85 -6.49 7.79
CA ILE A 72 -14.54 -6.63 9.22
C ILE A 72 -15.62 -7.46 9.93
N ALA A 73 -16.89 -7.22 9.60
CA ALA A 73 -18.02 -7.88 10.25
C ALA A 73 -18.07 -9.40 10.01
N THR A 74 -17.59 -9.86 8.84
CA THR A 74 -17.68 -11.28 8.44
C THR A 74 -16.33 -11.99 8.43
N GLY A 75 -15.23 -11.23 8.45
CA GLY A 75 -13.88 -11.75 8.20
C GLY A 75 -13.63 -12.19 6.76
N LYS A 76 -14.61 -12.01 5.85
CA LYS A 76 -14.48 -12.43 4.46
C LYS A 76 -13.45 -11.56 3.75
N THR A 77 -12.45 -12.20 3.17
CA THR A 77 -11.36 -11.54 2.44
C THR A 77 -11.49 -11.74 0.94
N VAL A 78 -11.29 -10.67 0.18
CA VAL A 78 -11.25 -10.65 -1.28
C VAL A 78 -9.87 -10.16 -1.72
N GLN A 79 -9.26 -10.89 -2.66
CA GLN A 79 -8.04 -10.47 -3.35
C GLN A 79 -8.42 -9.62 -4.57
N LEU A 80 -7.98 -8.36 -4.60
CA LEU A 80 -8.32 -7.41 -5.65
C LEU A 80 -7.37 -7.52 -6.85
N THR A 81 -6.07 -7.71 -6.60
CA THR A 81 -5.04 -7.84 -7.65
C THR A 81 -4.34 -9.20 -7.56
N LYS A 82 -3.77 -9.69 -8.67
CA LYS A 82 -3.26 -11.08 -8.74
C LYS A 82 -1.90 -11.24 -9.42
N ASP A 83 -1.36 -10.18 -9.98
CA ASP A 83 -0.11 -10.15 -10.75
C ASP A 83 1.11 -9.77 -9.90
N GLY A 84 0.92 -9.44 -8.62
CA GLY A 84 2.01 -9.04 -7.74
C GLY A 84 3.09 -10.13 -7.61
N ASP A 85 4.33 -9.71 -7.82
CA ASP A 85 5.54 -10.54 -7.76
C ASP A 85 6.76 -9.67 -7.38
N GLU A 86 7.99 -10.12 -7.66
CA GLU A 86 9.22 -9.38 -7.34
C GLU A 86 9.40 -8.06 -8.11
N ASN A 87 8.67 -7.86 -9.22
CA ASN A 87 8.75 -6.67 -10.07
C ASN A 87 7.42 -5.93 -10.17
N HIS A 88 6.28 -6.57 -9.87
CA HIS A 88 4.95 -5.97 -9.97
C HIS A 88 4.37 -5.67 -8.60
N PHE A 89 4.09 -4.39 -8.35
CA PHE A 89 3.61 -3.92 -7.05
C PHE A 89 2.22 -3.31 -7.14
N ASN A 90 1.28 -3.80 -6.34
CA ASN A 90 -0.08 -3.28 -6.27
C ASN A 90 -0.35 -2.56 -4.95
N GLY A 91 -0.51 -1.24 -4.98
CA GLY A 91 -0.85 -0.45 -3.79
C GLY A 91 0.28 -0.33 -2.77
N VAL A 92 1.51 -0.71 -3.13
CA VAL A 92 2.72 -0.47 -2.35
C VAL A 92 3.69 0.32 -3.23
N LEU A 93 4.29 1.35 -2.65
CA LEU A 93 5.24 2.20 -3.36
C LEU A 93 6.55 1.45 -3.58
N ASP A 94 7.14 1.65 -4.77
CA ASP A 94 8.53 1.31 -5.01
C ASP A 94 9.49 2.23 -4.22
N TRP A 95 10.78 1.96 -4.35
CA TRP A 95 11.82 2.70 -3.64
C TRP A 95 11.85 4.20 -3.99
N VAL A 96 11.75 4.56 -5.27
CA VAL A 96 11.82 5.96 -5.72
C VAL A 96 10.60 6.74 -5.26
N TYR A 97 9.41 6.15 -5.36
CA TYR A 97 8.17 6.77 -4.93
C TYR A 97 8.11 6.96 -3.42
N GLU A 98 8.57 5.98 -2.63
CA GLU A 98 8.71 6.12 -1.18
C GLU A 98 9.66 7.27 -0.82
N GLU A 99 10.85 7.28 -1.41
CA GLU A 99 11.95 8.15 -1.00
C GLU A 99 11.74 9.60 -1.47
N GLU A 100 11.36 9.78 -2.73
CA GLU A 100 11.43 11.09 -3.40
C GLU A 100 10.06 11.77 -3.56
N LEU A 101 8.96 11.01 -3.60
CA LEU A 101 7.63 11.57 -3.92
C LEU A 101 6.66 11.58 -2.74
N TYR A 102 6.58 10.48 -1.98
CA TYR A 102 5.58 10.29 -0.92
C TYR A 102 6.14 10.39 0.49
N GLY A 103 7.46 10.43 0.63
CA GLY A 103 8.17 10.64 1.88
C GLY A 103 8.50 9.34 2.62
N ARG A 104 9.74 9.24 3.08
CA ARG A 104 10.30 8.07 3.77
C ARG A 104 9.41 7.57 4.90
N GLY A 105 9.24 6.25 4.98
CA GLY A 105 8.47 5.60 6.04
C GLY A 105 6.98 5.47 5.75
N ASN A 106 6.49 6.01 4.62
CA ASN A 106 5.17 5.70 4.09
C ASN A 106 5.30 4.96 2.76
N ARG A 107 4.94 3.68 2.77
CA ARG A 107 5.00 2.79 1.58
C ARG A 107 3.63 2.49 1.00
N ARG A 108 2.56 3.10 1.52
CA ARG A 108 1.20 2.84 1.03
C ARG A 108 0.98 3.61 -0.27
N GLY A 109 0.73 2.87 -1.34
CA GLY A 109 0.42 3.38 -2.68
C GLY A 109 -1.05 3.25 -3.06
N TYR A 110 -1.97 3.17 -2.09
CA TYR A 110 -3.41 3.07 -2.34
C TYR A 110 -4.22 4.00 -1.44
N PHE A 111 -5.43 4.33 -1.90
CA PHE A 111 -6.27 5.41 -1.38
C PHE A 111 -7.75 5.00 -1.43
N TRP A 112 -8.39 4.90 -0.26
CA TRP A 112 -9.83 4.65 -0.16
C TRP A 112 -10.66 5.80 -0.73
N SER A 113 -11.74 5.48 -1.44
CA SER A 113 -12.78 6.46 -1.78
C SER A 113 -13.48 6.95 -0.49
N PRO A 114 -13.93 8.21 -0.43
CA PRO A 114 -14.59 8.77 0.76
C PRO A 114 -15.81 7.99 1.28
N ASP A 115 -16.48 7.23 0.42
CA ASP A 115 -17.66 6.40 0.70
C ASP A 115 -17.35 4.91 0.89
N SER A 116 -16.06 4.55 0.98
CA SER A 116 -15.57 3.17 1.14
C SER A 116 -15.91 2.20 0.00
N SER A 117 -16.45 2.63 -1.14
CA SER A 117 -16.89 1.72 -2.20
C SER A 117 -15.74 1.24 -3.11
N ALA A 118 -14.65 2.00 -3.18
CA ALA A 118 -13.54 1.74 -4.09
C ALA A 118 -12.18 2.09 -3.47
N ILE A 119 -11.12 1.52 -4.04
CA ILE A 119 -9.73 1.86 -3.74
C ILE A 119 -9.03 2.25 -5.04
N ALA A 120 -8.44 3.44 -5.08
CA ALA A 120 -7.49 3.82 -6.12
C ALA A 120 -6.11 3.35 -5.67
N PHE A 121 -5.31 2.78 -6.56
CA PHE A 121 -3.99 2.27 -6.22
C PHE A 121 -2.99 2.48 -7.36
N LEU A 122 -1.75 2.73 -7.00
CA LEU A 122 -0.64 2.71 -7.94
C LEU A 122 -0.24 1.26 -8.19
N HIS A 123 -0.05 0.93 -9.46
CA HIS A 123 0.57 -0.29 -9.92
C HIS A 123 1.92 0.07 -10.53
N PHE A 124 2.98 -0.63 -10.10
CA PHE A 124 4.33 -0.43 -10.59
C PHE A 124 4.81 -1.69 -11.30
N ASP A 125 5.45 -1.51 -12.45
CA ASP A 125 6.31 -2.50 -13.11
C ASP A 125 7.77 -2.03 -12.97
N GLU A 126 8.52 -2.73 -12.11
CA GLU A 126 9.95 -2.52 -11.86
C GLU A 126 10.86 -3.34 -12.78
N SER A 127 10.32 -4.15 -13.70
CA SER A 127 11.15 -4.94 -14.61
C SER A 127 12.17 -4.13 -15.43
N PRO A 128 11.94 -2.85 -15.83
CA PRO A 128 12.96 -2.07 -16.52
C PRO A 128 14.02 -1.47 -15.59
N VAL A 129 13.82 -1.50 -14.26
CA VAL A 129 14.68 -0.83 -13.28
C VAL A 129 15.94 -1.66 -13.02
N PRO A 130 17.16 -1.09 -13.16
CA PRO A 130 18.38 -1.80 -12.82
C PRO A 130 18.42 -2.20 -11.34
N LYS A 131 18.94 -3.41 -11.07
CA LYS A 131 19.21 -3.87 -9.71
C LYS A 131 20.62 -3.41 -9.29
N PHE A 132 20.72 -2.89 -8.08
CA PHE A 132 21.98 -2.55 -7.43
C PHE A 132 22.22 -3.48 -6.24
N THR A 133 23.42 -4.02 -6.16
CA THR A 133 23.84 -4.93 -5.10
C THR A 133 24.39 -4.15 -3.92
N VAL A 134 23.72 -4.26 -2.77
CA VAL A 134 24.17 -3.73 -1.49
C VAL A 134 24.69 -4.89 -0.65
N VAL A 135 25.90 -4.73 -0.12
CA VAL A 135 26.46 -5.71 0.83
C VAL A 135 26.00 -5.33 2.23
N ASN A 136 25.28 -6.23 2.87
CA ASN A 136 24.92 -6.09 4.26
C ASN A 136 26.06 -6.66 5.13
N HIS A 137 26.78 -5.75 5.79
CA HIS A 137 27.91 -6.07 6.65
C HIS A 137 27.51 -6.44 8.08
N ILE A 138 26.23 -6.31 8.45
CA ILE A 138 25.70 -6.52 9.79
C ILE A 138 24.50 -7.46 9.69
N SER A 139 24.73 -8.78 9.72
CA SER A 139 23.62 -9.72 9.86
C SER A 139 23.12 -9.65 11.32
N GLU A 140 21.89 -9.19 11.49
CA GLU A 140 21.30 -8.93 12.82
C GLU A 140 20.90 -10.24 13.53
N THR A 141 20.77 -11.33 12.76
CA THR A 141 20.40 -12.66 13.25
C THR A 141 21.59 -13.54 13.59
N GLU A 142 22.78 -13.30 13.05
CA GLU A 142 23.90 -14.24 13.19
C GLU A 142 25.25 -13.52 13.09
N ARG A 143 25.81 -13.15 14.25
CA ARG A 143 27.23 -12.74 14.40
C ARG A 143 28.26 -13.77 13.83
N LEU A 144 27.81 -14.86 13.21
CA LEU A 144 28.57 -16.00 12.73
C LEU A 144 28.31 -16.39 11.25
N SER A 145 27.40 -15.76 10.50
CA SER A 145 27.05 -16.20 9.13
C SER A 145 27.62 -15.39 7.96
N GLY A 146 28.40 -14.34 8.23
CA GLY A 146 29.12 -13.57 7.21
C GLY A 146 28.30 -12.43 6.58
N GLN A 147 28.84 -11.84 5.52
CA GLN A 147 28.19 -10.76 4.76
C GLN A 147 27.07 -11.33 3.89
N THR A 148 25.90 -10.70 3.90
CA THR A 148 24.82 -11.03 2.96
C THR A 148 24.74 -9.99 1.85
N ILE A 149 24.14 -10.38 0.72
CA ILE A 149 23.94 -9.51 -0.43
C ILE A 149 22.45 -9.23 -0.58
N GLU A 150 22.10 -7.96 -0.73
CA GLU A 150 20.76 -7.48 -1.01
C GLU A 150 20.74 -6.85 -2.40
N ASN A 151 19.90 -7.38 -3.30
CA ASN A 151 19.69 -6.78 -4.62
C ASN A 151 18.47 -5.87 -4.56
N THR A 152 18.68 -4.57 -4.74
CA THR A 152 17.65 -3.53 -4.63
C THR A 152 17.39 -2.90 -5.98
N SER A 153 16.13 -2.73 -6.38
CA SER A 153 15.77 -1.90 -7.55
C SER A 153 16.20 -0.46 -7.26
N TYR A 154 17.14 0.06 -8.04
CA TYR A 154 17.70 1.40 -7.81
C TYR A 154 18.07 2.05 -9.15
N PRO A 155 17.19 2.89 -9.72
CA PRO A 155 17.51 3.63 -10.93
C PRO A 155 18.45 4.78 -10.58
N LYS A 156 19.65 4.79 -11.15
CA LYS A 156 20.51 5.98 -11.08
C LYS A 156 19.98 7.04 -12.04
N SER A 157 20.45 8.28 -11.88
CA SER A 157 20.14 9.34 -12.83
C SER A 157 20.42 8.90 -14.27
N GLY A 158 19.40 8.90 -15.12
CA GLY A 158 19.44 8.46 -16.51
C GLY A 158 18.99 7.01 -16.75
N ASP A 159 18.97 6.14 -15.74
CA ASP A 159 18.48 4.76 -15.84
C ASP A 159 16.95 4.72 -15.89
N LYS A 160 16.34 3.67 -16.44
CA LYS A 160 14.88 3.59 -16.52
C LYS A 160 14.22 3.60 -15.13
N ASN A 161 13.21 4.45 -14.98
CA ASN A 161 12.31 4.44 -13.82
C ASN A 161 11.31 3.28 -13.93
N PRO A 162 10.68 2.88 -12.82
CA PRO A 162 9.55 1.97 -12.85
C PRO A 162 8.39 2.58 -13.64
N ILE A 163 7.67 1.73 -14.37
CA ILE A 163 6.47 2.15 -15.10
C ILE A 163 5.31 2.16 -14.13
N VAL A 164 4.64 3.30 -14.00
CA VAL A 164 3.50 3.47 -13.11
C VAL A 164 2.18 3.49 -13.88
N THR A 165 1.16 2.82 -13.35
CA THR A 165 -0.23 2.97 -13.77
C THR A 165 -1.15 3.19 -12.56
N LEU A 166 -2.35 3.73 -12.80
CA LEU A 166 -3.35 3.98 -11.77
C LEU A 166 -4.53 3.03 -11.95
N GLY A 167 -4.75 2.15 -10.97
CA GLY A 167 -5.88 1.23 -10.91
C GLY A 167 -6.98 1.73 -9.97
N ILE A 168 -8.21 1.31 -10.25
CA ILE A 168 -9.38 1.50 -9.40
C ILE A 168 -10.02 0.13 -9.17
N ALA A 169 -10.08 -0.30 -7.91
CA ALA A 169 -10.71 -1.55 -7.50
C ALA A 169 -12.05 -1.27 -6.82
N ASP A 170 -13.12 -1.90 -7.29
CA ASP A 170 -14.40 -1.93 -6.58
C ASP A 170 -14.34 -2.95 -5.45
N VAL A 171 -14.72 -2.52 -4.24
CA VAL A 171 -14.58 -3.30 -3.01
C VAL A 171 -15.56 -4.47 -2.95
N LYS A 172 -16.75 -4.31 -3.55
CA LYS A 172 -17.83 -5.27 -3.45
C LYS A 172 -17.71 -6.37 -4.50
N SER A 173 -17.43 -6.00 -5.75
CA SER A 173 -17.29 -6.95 -6.86
C SER A 173 -15.87 -7.50 -6.97
N GLY A 174 -14.86 -6.79 -6.45
CA GLY A 174 -13.46 -7.11 -6.64
C GLY A 174 -12.94 -6.79 -8.05
N SER A 175 -13.72 -6.09 -8.88
CA SER A 175 -13.30 -5.74 -10.24
C SER A 175 -12.32 -4.58 -10.23
N VAL A 176 -11.26 -4.71 -11.02
CA VAL A 176 -10.21 -3.70 -11.20
C VAL A 176 -10.33 -3.08 -12.59
N THR A 177 -10.21 -1.77 -12.68
CA THR A 177 -10.12 -1.02 -13.94
C THR A 177 -8.92 -0.07 -13.87
N PHE A 178 -8.10 -0.04 -14.93
CA PHE A 178 -6.99 0.89 -15.03
C PHE A 178 -7.43 2.19 -15.71
N VAL A 179 -6.92 3.31 -15.21
CA VAL A 179 -7.12 4.64 -15.80
C VAL A 179 -6.37 4.70 -17.13
N ASP A 180 -7.03 5.22 -18.17
CA ASP A 180 -6.41 5.43 -19.47
C ASP A 180 -5.38 6.57 -19.39
N THR A 181 -4.11 6.19 -19.42
CA THR A 181 -2.95 7.09 -19.44
C THR A 181 -2.18 7.01 -20.75
N THR A 182 -2.79 6.47 -21.82
CA THR A 182 -2.13 6.24 -23.12
C THR A 182 -1.61 7.50 -23.81
N ASN A 183 -2.11 8.68 -23.41
CA ASN A 183 -1.61 9.97 -23.88
C ASN A 183 -0.27 10.39 -23.25
N TYR A 184 0.23 9.65 -22.25
CA TYR A 184 1.54 9.88 -21.64
C TYR A 184 2.53 8.82 -22.09
N ASN A 185 3.80 9.21 -22.30
CA ASN A 185 4.88 8.25 -22.53
C ASN A 185 5.15 7.49 -21.21
N PRO A 186 4.96 6.16 -21.13
CA PRO A 186 5.13 5.42 -19.89
C PRO A 186 6.52 5.53 -19.26
N GLU A 187 7.58 5.76 -20.07
CA GLU A 187 8.96 5.87 -19.57
C GLU A 187 9.28 7.23 -18.91
N ASP A 188 8.43 8.25 -19.13
CA ASP A 188 8.61 9.61 -18.61
C ASP A 188 7.50 10.03 -17.63
N PHE A 189 6.46 9.21 -17.50
CA PHE A 189 5.24 9.53 -16.78
C PHE A 189 5.37 9.25 -15.29
N ILE A 190 5.09 10.26 -14.47
CA ILE A 190 5.14 10.19 -13.01
C ILE A 190 3.78 10.56 -12.42
N ILE A 191 3.29 9.77 -11.46
CA ILE A 191 2.08 10.05 -10.69
C ILE A 191 2.46 10.55 -9.28
N ALA A 192 2.66 11.86 -9.15
CA ALA A 192 3.19 12.46 -7.93
C ALA A 192 2.18 12.49 -6.76
N ARG A 193 0.88 12.53 -7.08
CA ARG A 193 -0.24 12.58 -6.12
C ARG A 193 -1.45 11.87 -6.69
N VAL A 194 -2.22 11.24 -5.83
CA VAL A 194 -3.55 10.67 -6.12
C VAL A 194 -4.53 11.13 -5.05
N GLY A 195 -5.77 11.41 -5.45
CA GLY A 195 -6.84 11.77 -4.53
C GLY A 195 -8.21 11.47 -5.11
N TRP A 196 -9.22 11.45 -4.24
CA TRP A 196 -10.62 11.26 -4.63
C TRP A 196 -11.37 12.58 -4.61
N SER A 197 -12.35 12.74 -5.52
CA SER A 197 -13.35 13.79 -5.36
C SER A 197 -14.20 13.53 -4.12
N GLY A 198 -14.68 14.59 -3.47
CA GLY A 198 -15.46 14.46 -2.23
C GLY A 198 -16.78 13.69 -2.38
N ASP A 199 -17.26 13.47 -3.60
CA ASP A 199 -18.43 12.66 -3.93
C ASP A 199 -18.09 11.22 -4.34
N SER A 200 -16.82 10.80 -4.24
CA SER A 200 -16.29 9.48 -4.62
C SER A 200 -16.40 9.10 -6.10
N LYS A 201 -16.87 9.99 -6.97
CA LYS A 201 -17.13 9.64 -8.39
C LYS A 201 -15.92 9.74 -9.29
N ARG A 202 -14.84 10.38 -8.83
CA ARG A 202 -13.66 10.66 -9.64
C ARG A 202 -12.40 10.45 -8.81
N VAL A 203 -11.40 9.87 -9.46
CA VAL A 203 -10.02 9.91 -9.01
C VAL A 203 -9.32 11.06 -9.73
N LEU A 204 -8.58 11.86 -8.99
CA LEU A 204 -7.69 12.89 -9.49
C LEU A 204 -6.25 12.43 -9.28
N PHE A 205 -5.39 12.72 -10.23
CA PHE A 205 -3.96 12.47 -10.08
C PHE A 205 -3.15 13.62 -10.66
N GLN A 206 -1.96 13.84 -10.10
CA GLN A 206 -1.00 14.82 -10.60
C GLN A 206 0.02 14.09 -11.49
N ALA A 207 -0.06 14.37 -12.78
CA ALA A 207 0.91 13.94 -13.78
C ALA A 207 2.14 14.87 -13.77
N GLN A 208 3.33 14.29 -13.79
CA GLN A 208 4.58 14.99 -14.01
C GLN A 208 5.37 14.29 -15.13
N ASN A 209 6.26 15.05 -15.76
CA ASN A 209 7.29 14.49 -16.63
C ASN A 209 8.57 14.23 -15.82
N ARG A 210 9.50 13.53 -16.45
CA ARG A 210 10.76 13.10 -15.85
C ARG A 210 11.83 14.20 -15.69
N GLU A 211 11.57 15.41 -16.20
CA GLU A 211 12.51 16.53 -16.15
C GLU A 211 12.51 17.31 -14.83
N GLN A 212 11.62 16.96 -13.89
CA GLN A 212 11.51 17.61 -12.57
C GLN A 212 12.67 17.22 -11.64
#